data_AF-T1AVM2-F1
#
_entry.id   AF-T1AVM2-F1
#
_cell.length_a   1.000
_cell.length_b   1.000
_cell.length_c   1.000
_cell.angle_alpha   90.00
_cell.angle_beta   90.00
_cell.angle_gamma   90.00
#
_symmetry.space_group_name_H-M   'P 1'
#
loop_
_entity.id
_entity.type
_entity.pdbx_description
1 polymer ?
#
loop_
_entity_poly.entity_id
_entity_poly.type
_entity_poly.pdbx_seq_one_letter_code
_entity_poly.pdbx_strand_id
1 'polypeptide(L)'
;MTQGLRWVGQHQGQWMDVTTQGGVNFEQCHGLLPLVSRAGRISEARLTLFADEMRALASHLGATIEPGEVGQAAERAQQLDRFCEQVDIIVGINVHFSPIKSPLGSRLLKYLTQEGISLGEDGGCHARTADGQDRFTLIRQDGAPFLPVNLDHEPISAVTLLLEVVRVPDPVTIFKEMFAVAERLALVLEGEVVDDQGERLGVRQCTTIEKQLAQVMGTLETQGIPCGSTLARRFFS
;
A
#
# COMPACT_ATOMS: atom_id res chain seq x y z
N MET A 1 8.68 -23.17 -9.79
CA MET A 1 8.90 -22.31 -8.60
C MET A 1 7.59 -21.65 -8.26
N THR A 2 7.04 -21.94 -7.10
CA THR A 2 5.76 -21.40 -6.63
C THR A 2 5.98 -19.95 -6.22
N GLN A 3 5.19 -19.05 -6.82
CA GLN A 3 5.27 -17.61 -6.57
C GLN A 3 5.12 -17.34 -5.06
N GLY A 4 6.06 -16.57 -4.48
CA GLY A 4 6.03 -16.18 -3.06
C GLY A 4 6.68 -17.14 -2.06
N LEU A 5 7.18 -18.31 -2.46
CA LEU A 5 7.91 -19.21 -1.54
C LEU A 5 9.28 -18.62 -1.17
N ARG A 6 9.56 -18.46 0.13
CA ARG A 6 10.85 -18.02 0.65
C ARG A 6 11.54 -19.12 1.45
N TRP A 7 12.87 -19.17 1.37
CA TRP A 7 13.68 -20.11 2.14
C TRP A 7 14.63 -19.38 3.07
N VAL A 8 14.61 -19.73 4.35
CA VAL A 8 15.61 -19.30 5.32
C VAL A 8 16.30 -20.52 5.89
N GLY A 9 17.61 -20.43 6.07
CA GLY A 9 18.44 -21.52 6.56
C GLY A 9 19.32 -21.05 7.70
N GLN A 10 19.59 -21.95 8.65
CA GLN A 10 20.49 -21.71 9.76
C GLN A 10 21.90 -22.21 9.41
N HIS A 11 22.89 -21.33 9.55
CA HIS A 11 24.30 -21.65 9.40
C HIS A 11 25.08 -21.03 10.56
N GLN A 12 25.80 -21.84 11.34
CA GLN A 12 26.57 -21.38 12.50
C GLN A 12 25.73 -20.56 13.49
N GLY A 13 24.48 -20.99 13.71
CA GLY A 13 23.54 -20.32 14.60
C GLY A 13 22.83 -19.08 14.01
N GLN A 14 23.18 -18.62 12.80
CA GLN A 14 22.55 -17.47 12.16
C GLN A 14 21.55 -17.87 11.07
N TRP A 15 20.36 -17.26 11.08
CA TRP A 15 19.36 -17.42 10.03
C TRP A 15 19.61 -16.48 8.86
N MET A 16 19.71 -17.01 7.65
CA MET A 16 19.96 -16.26 6.42
C MET A 16 19.15 -16.80 5.23
N ASP A 17 19.06 -16.01 4.17
CA ASP A 17 18.29 -16.36 2.98
C ASP A 17 19.04 -17.37 2.12
N VAL A 18 18.47 -18.57 1.96
CA VAL A 18 19.10 -19.69 1.24
C VAL A 18 19.31 -19.35 -0.23
N THR A 19 18.41 -18.55 -0.83
CA THR A 19 18.45 -18.23 -2.26
C THR A 19 19.60 -17.31 -2.66
N THR A 20 20.17 -16.59 -1.70
CA THR A 20 21.23 -15.60 -1.92
C THR A 20 22.62 -16.11 -1.57
N GLN A 21 22.72 -17.26 -0.90
CA GLN A 21 23.97 -17.78 -0.33
C GLN A 21 24.29 -19.15 -0.94
N GLY A 22 24.88 -19.15 -2.14
CA GLY A 22 25.30 -20.37 -2.83
C GLY A 22 26.46 -21.07 -2.13
N GLY A 23 26.40 -22.41 -2.02
CA GLY A 23 27.49 -23.24 -1.48
C GLY A 23 27.57 -23.31 0.05
N VAL A 24 26.62 -22.72 0.77
CA VAL A 24 26.52 -22.81 2.23
C VAL A 24 25.75 -24.08 2.61
N ASN A 25 26.31 -24.86 3.55
CA ASN A 25 25.61 -25.98 4.16
C ASN A 25 24.77 -25.48 5.34
N PHE A 26 23.46 -25.63 5.25
CA PHE A 26 22.51 -25.25 6.30
C PHE A 26 22.20 -26.44 7.20
N GLU A 27 22.17 -26.20 8.51
CA GLU A 27 21.84 -27.18 9.54
C GLU A 27 20.32 -27.43 9.59
N GLN A 28 19.54 -26.37 9.36
CA GLN A 28 18.09 -26.37 9.32
C GLN A 28 17.60 -25.39 8.25
N CYS A 29 16.50 -25.72 7.58
CA CYS A 29 15.85 -24.82 6.61
C CYS A 29 14.34 -24.73 6.90
N HIS A 30 13.78 -23.53 6.69
CA HIS A 30 12.34 -23.31 6.69
C HIS A 30 11.89 -22.80 5.32
N GLY A 31 10.91 -23.50 4.75
CA GLY A 31 10.12 -23.03 3.61
C GLY A 31 8.93 -22.21 4.13
N LEU A 32 8.84 -20.96 3.70
CA LEU A 32 7.84 -20.00 4.15
C LEU A 32 6.89 -19.67 2.99
N LEU A 33 5.60 -19.94 3.18
CA LEU A 33 4.56 -19.65 2.21
C LEU A 33 3.64 -18.52 2.75
N PRO A 34 3.41 -17.44 1.98
CA PRO A 34 2.48 -16.39 2.38
C PRO A 34 1.06 -16.93 2.55
N LEU A 35 0.41 -16.57 3.64
CA LEU A 35 -0.98 -16.99 3.92
C LEU A 35 -2.02 -16.06 3.29
N VAL A 36 -1.67 -14.80 3.04
CA VAL A 36 -2.54 -13.78 2.45
C VAL A 36 -1.73 -12.97 1.44
N SER A 37 -2.42 -12.50 0.39
CA SER A 37 -1.90 -11.59 -0.62
C SER A 37 -3.03 -10.64 -1.06
N ARG A 38 -2.74 -9.66 -1.92
CA ARG A 38 -3.78 -8.83 -2.57
C ARG A 38 -4.79 -9.66 -3.39
N ALA A 39 -4.43 -10.86 -3.83
CA ALA A 39 -5.35 -11.78 -4.52
C ALA A 39 -6.27 -12.56 -3.54
N GLY A 40 -6.16 -12.29 -2.24
CA GLY A 40 -6.89 -12.95 -1.15
C GLY A 40 -6.04 -13.97 -0.38
N ARG A 41 -6.69 -14.61 0.59
CA ARG A 41 -6.09 -15.69 1.38
C ARG A 41 -5.79 -16.95 0.59
N ILE A 42 -4.77 -17.67 1.03
CA ILE A 42 -4.43 -18.99 0.52
C ILE A 42 -5.55 -19.99 0.80
N SER A 43 -5.82 -20.87 -0.16
CA SER A 43 -6.79 -21.96 0.02
C SER A 43 -6.19 -23.13 0.80
N GLU A 44 -7.05 -23.86 1.51
CA GLU A 44 -6.63 -25.08 2.22
C GLU A 44 -6.03 -26.12 1.26
N ALA A 45 -6.60 -26.26 0.06
CA ALA A 45 -6.06 -27.13 -0.98
C ALA A 45 -4.61 -26.77 -1.36
N ARG A 46 -4.28 -25.46 -1.44
CA ARG A 46 -2.91 -25.01 -1.71
C ARG A 46 -1.97 -25.27 -0.53
N LEU A 47 -2.45 -25.12 0.70
CA LEU A 47 -1.68 -25.47 1.91
C LEU A 47 -1.36 -26.97 1.97
N THR A 48 -2.34 -27.84 1.69
CA THR A 48 -2.14 -29.29 1.59
C THR A 48 -1.12 -29.64 0.52
N LEU A 49 -1.28 -29.06 -0.69
CA LEU A 49 -0.33 -29.26 -1.77
C LEU A 49 1.09 -28.84 -1.37
N PHE A 50 1.23 -27.70 -0.69
CA PHE A 50 2.54 -27.24 -0.21
C PHE A 50 3.15 -28.20 0.81
N ALA A 51 2.36 -28.71 1.76
CA ALA A 51 2.85 -29.70 2.71
C ALA A 51 3.35 -30.98 2.00
N ASP A 52 2.65 -31.44 0.97
CA ASP A 52 3.06 -32.59 0.16
C ASP A 52 4.32 -32.31 -0.66
N GLU A 53 4.42 -31.13 -1.29
CA GLU A 53 5.63 -30.67 -1.98
C GLU A 53 6.85 -30.67 -1.05
N MET A 54 6.69 -30.20 0.19
CA MET A 54 7.79 -30.15 1.15
C MET A 54 8.17 -31.54 1.69
N ARG A 55 7.20 -32.45 1.87
CA ARG A 55 7.48 -33.87 2.20
C ARG A 55 8.24 -34.58 1.10
N ALA A 56 7.83 -34.38 -0.16
CA ALA A 56 8.52 -34.94 -1.32
C ALA A 56 9.96 -34.41 -1.42
N LEU A 57 10.16 -33.12 -1.19
CA LEU A 57 11.48 -32.49 -1.16
C LEU A 57 12.36 -33.06 -0.04
N ALA A 58 11.83 -33.17 1.19
CA ALA A 58 12.57 -33.74 2.31
C ALA A 58 13.00 -35.19 2.02
N SER A 59 12.10 -36.01 1.49
CA SER A 59 12.40 -37.38 1.05
C SER A 59 13.51 -37.42 0.00
N HIS A 60 13.46 -36.56 -1.02
CA HIS A 60 14.49 -36.48 -2.06
C HIS A 60 15.87 -36.09 -1.50
N LEU A 61 15.91 -35.23 -0.48
CA LEU A 61 17.14 -34.77 0.16
C LEU A 61 17.63 -35.70 1.28
N GLY A 62 16.88 -36.77 1.61
CA GLY A 62 17.16 -37.60 2.79
C GLY A 62 17.00 -36.84 4.12
N ALA A 63 16.24 -35.75 4.12
CA ALA A 63 15.97 -34.92 5.29
C ALA A 63 14.65 -35.34 5.97
N THR A 64 14.49 -34.93 7.23
CA THR A 64 13.22 -35.01 7.94
C THR A 64 12.52 -33.66 7.87
N ILE A 65 11.19 -33.67 7.82
CA ILE A 65 10.37 -32.46 7.85
C ILE A 65 9.24 -32.59 8.86
N GLU A 66 8.99 -31.48 9.55
CA GLU A 66 7.82 -31.26 10.39
C GLU A 66 6.93 -30.21 9.69
N PRO A 67 5.99 -30.65 8.82
CA PRO A 67 5.09 -29.71 8.17
C PRO A 67 4.14 -29.10 9.19
N GLY A 68 3.88 -27.80 9.06
CA GLY A 68 2.86 -27.14 9.87
C GLY A 68 1.47 -27.76 9.66
N GLU A 69 0.61 -27.68 10.68
CA GLU A 69 -0.76 -28.17 10.58
C GLU A 69 -1.57 -27.31 9.59
N VAL A 70 -2.10 -27.97 8.56
CA VAL A 70 -2.89 -27.31 7.50
C VAL A 70 -4.11 -26.58 8.07
N GLY A 71 -4.84 -27.20 9.02
CA GLY A 71 -6.00 -26.60 9.66
C GLY A 71 -5.66 -25.30 10.41
N GLN A 72 -4.61 -25.32 11.25
CA GLN A 72 -4.14 -24.12 11.94
C GLN A 72 -3.68 -23.03 10.97
N ALA A 73 -2.99 -23.41 9.88
CA ALA A 73 -2.56 -22.47 8.85
C ALA A 73 -3.75 -21.83 8.11
N ALA A 74 -4.81 -22.60 7.84
CA ALA A 74 -6.04 -22.10 7.22
C ALA A 74 -6.80 -21.13 8.15
N GLU A 75 -6.87 -21.42 9.45
CA GLU A 75 -7.46 -20.52 10.45
C GLU A 75 -6.67 -19.21 10.54
N ARG A 76 -5.34 -19.28 10.62
CA ARG A 76 -4.47 -18.09 10.62
C ARG A 76 -4.62 -17.28 9.33
N ALA A 77 -4.71 -17.94 8.18
CA ALA A 77 -4.94 -17.26 6.91
C ALA A 77 -6.27 -16.49 6.93
N GLN A 78 -7.34 -17.08 7.48
CA GLN A 78 -8.63 -16.41 7.59
C GLN A 78 -8.60 -15.23 8.58
N GLN A 79 -7.92 -15.36 9.71
CA GLN A 79 -7.77 -14.26 10.68
C GLN A 79 -7.01 -13.08 10.06
N LEU A 80 -5.92 -13.39 9.35
CA LEU A 80 -5.09 -12.39 8.69
C LEU A 80 -5.81 -11.70 7.52
N ASP A 81 -6.61 -12.44 6.75
CA ASP A 81 -7.42 -11.91 5.64
C ASP A 81 -8.41 -10.86 6.15
N ARG A 82 -9.18 -11.20 7.20
CA ARG A 82 -10.10 -10.27 7.86
C ARG A 82 -9.38 -9.06 8.46
N PHE A 83 -8.20 -9.26 9.01
CA PHE A 83 -7.40 -8.16 9.53
C PHE A 83 -6.98 -7.21 8.42
N CYS A 84 -6.50 -7.73 7.29
CA CYS A 84 -6.16 -6.92 6.12
C CYS A 84 -7.37 -6.10 5.64
N GLU A 85 -8.55 -6.72 5.50
CA GLU A 85 -9.78 -6.01 5.13
C GLU A 85 -10.14 -4.86 6.09
N GLN A 86 -9.81 -4.98 7.37
CA GLN A 86 -10.12 -3.96 8.39
C GLN A 86 -9.18 -2.75 8.35
N VAL A 87 -7.94 -2.93 7.90
CA VAL A 87 -6.91 -1.90 7.99
C VAL A 87 -6.45 -1.38 6.62
N ASP A 88 -6.77 -2.07 5.52
CA ASP A 88 -6.45 -1.66 4.15
C ASP A 88 -7.36 -0.50 3.70
N ILE A 89 -7.04 0.69 4.21
CA ILE A 89 -7.82 1.91 4.01
C ILE A 89 -7.03 2.87 3.14
N ILE A 90 -7.68 3.35 2.08
CA ILE A 90 -7.23 4.48 1.27
C ILE A 90 -8.16 5.64 1.53
N VAL A 91 -7.60 6.77 1.97
CA VAL A 91 -8.37 8.00 2.16
C VAL A 91 -8.26 8.87 0.91
N GLY A 92 -9.40 9.24 0.33
CA GLY A 92 -9.52 10.14 -0.81
C GLY A 92 -9.97 11.54 -0.42
N ILE A 93 -9.39 12.57 -1.05
CA ILE A 93 -9.91 13.95 -1.06
C ILE A 93 -10.05 14.38 -2.51
N ASN A 94 -11.24 14.84 -2.90
CA ASN A 94 -11.51 15.30 -4.25
C ASN A 94 -11.39 16.83 -4.34
N VAL A 95 -10.82 17.32 -5.43
CA VAL A 95 -10.84 18.74 -5.79
C VAL A 95 -11.52 18.86 -7.14
N HIS A 96 -12.70 19.49 -7.15
CA HIS A 96 -13.47 19.76 -8.36
C HIS A 96 -13.20 21.17 -8.84
N PHE A 97 -12.75 21.34 -10.08
CA PHE A 97 -12.48 22.64 -10.66
C PHE A 97 -13.73 23.22 -11.32
N SER A 98 -13.82 24.55 -11.37
CA SER A 98 -14.92 25.23 -12.06
C SER A 98 -14.92 24.87 -13.56
N PRO A 99 -16.06 24.44 -14.15
CA PRO A 99 -16.15 24.08 -15.57
C PRO A 99 -15.71 25.19 -16.54
N ILE A 100 -15.77 26.45 -16.11
CA ILE A 100 -15.41 27.62 -16.91
C ILE A 100 -13.90 27.88 -16.86
N LYS A 101 -13.22 27.45 -15.79
CA LYS A 101 -11.83 27.80 -15.49
C LYS A 101 -10.95 26.58 -15.18
N SER A 102 -11.44 25.38 -15.51
CA SER A 102 -10.71 24.13 -15.32
C SER A 102 -9.29 24.24 -15.88
N PRO A 103 -8.27 23.89 -15.08
CA PRO A 103 -6.89 24.00 -15.51
C PRO A 103 -6.58 22.97 -16.61
N LEU A 104 -5.73 23.35 -17.54
CA LEU A 104 -5.02 22.38 -18.36
C LEU A 104 -3.94 21.66 -17.52
N GLY A 105 -3.53 20.49 -17.97
CA GLY A 105 -2.53 19.66 -17.30
C GLY A 105 -1.20 20.36 -17.07
N SER A 106 -0.72 21.19 -18.01
CA SER A 106 0.55 21.90 -17.82
C SER A 106 0.50 22.89 -16.65
N ARG A 107 -0.62 23.61 -16.51
CA ARG A 107 -0.84 24.56 -15.41
C ARG A 107 -0.94 23.83 -14.07
N LEU A 108 -1.67 22.72 -14.02
CA LEU A 108 -1.79 21.91 -12.82
C LEU A 108 -0.43 21.34 -12.41
N LEU A 109 0.30 20.68 -13.32
CA LEU A 109 1.61 20.09 -13.01
C LEU A 109 2.64 21.13 -12.57
N LYS A 110 2.64 22.32 -13.18
CA LYS A 110 3.50 23.42 -12.76
C LYS A 110 3.24 23.81 -11.30
N TYR A 111 1.97 23.92 -10.92
CA TYR A 111 1.60 24.23 -9.54
C TYR A 111 1.99 23.11 -8.58
N LEU A 112 1.68 21.86 -8.92
CA LEU A 112 2.05 20.70 -8.09
C LEU A 112 3.57 20.62 -7.86
N THR A 113 4.37 20.89 -8.90
CA THR A 113 5.82 20.92 -8.79
C THR A 113 6.31 21.98 -7.78
N GLN A 114 5.64 23.13 -7.71
CA GLN A 114 5.95 24.19 -6.73
C GLN A 114 5.61 23.78 -5.29
N GLU A 115 4.59 22.92 -5.12
CA GLU A 115 4.23 22.32 -3.83
C GLU A 115 5.10 21.09 -3.48
N GLY A 116 6.14 20.78 -4.28
CA GLY A 116 7.02 19.64 -4.06
C GLY A 116 6.40 18.29 -4.46
N ILE A 117 5.39 18.31 -5.33
CA ILE A 117 4.69 17.13 -5.85
C ILE A 117 5.13 16.91 -7.31
N SER A 118 5.64 15.73 -7.62
CA SER A 118 6.26 15.44 -8.91
C SER A 118 5.53 14.34 -9.68
N LEU A 119 5.51 14.43 -11.01
CA LEU A 119 4.98 13.37 -11.89
C LEU A 119 5.81 12.07 -11.73
N GLY A 120 5.11 10.95 -11.55
CA GLY A 120 5.67 9.61 -11.56
C GLY A 120 5.57 8.93 -12.92
N GLU A 121 6.29 7.82 -13.08
CA GLU A 121 6.26 7.00 -14.30
C GLU A 121 4.91 6.29 -14.51
N ASP A 122 4.15 6.11 -13.43
CA ASP A 122 2.78 5.57 -13.42
C ASP A 122 1.73 6.56 -13.94
N GLY A 123 2.14 7.80 -14.27
CA GLY A 123 1.23 8.86 -14.70
C GLY A 123 0.46 9.52 -13.56
N GLY A 124 0.75 9.20 -12.30
CA GLY A 124 0.26 9.90 -11.11
C GLY A 124 1.23 10.98 -10.64
N CYS A 125 0.77 11.93 -9.83
CA CYS A 125 1.63 12.93 -9.19
C CYS A 125 1.87 12.57 -7.73
N HIS A 126 3.11 12.55 -7.27
CA HIS A 126 3.47 11.98 -5.97
C HIS A 126 4.13 13.01 -5.06
N ALA A 127 3.61 13.12 -3.84
CA ALA A 127 4.25 13.86 -2.75
C ALA A 127 5.16 12.90 -2.00
N ARG A 128 6.49 13.01 -2.15
CA ARG A 128 7.45 12.04 -1.58
C ARG A 128 8.16 12.56 -0.34
N THR A 129 8.66 11.64 0.48
CA THR A 129 9.67 11.92 1.50
C THR A 129 11.06 12.04 0.87
N ALA A 130 12.05 12.49 1.66
CA ALA A 130 13.45 12.53 1.22
C ALA A 130 13.98 11.16 0.78
N ASP A 131 13.46 10.08 1.38
CA ASP A 131 13.84 8.69 1.09
C ASP A 131 13.10 8.11 -0.13
N GLY A 132 12.37 8.96 -0.87
CA GLY A 132 11.65 8.59 -2.09
C GLY A 132 10.34 7.84 -1.86
N GLN A 133 9.83 7.78 -0.62
CA GLN A 133 8.59 7.09 -0.30
C GLN A 133 7.40 8.03 -0.50
N ASP A 134 6.33 7.55 -1.13
CA ASP A 134 5.13 8.36 -1.30
C ASP A 134 4.44 8.60 0.05
N ARG A 135 4.09 9.86 0.32
CA ARG A 135 3.22 10.28 1.41
C ARG A 135 1.76 10.23 0.97
N PHE A 136 1.48 10.77 -0.20
CA PHE A 136 0.18 10.68 -0.88
C PHE A 136 0.38 10.90 -2.38
N THR A 137 -0.59 10.48 -3.16
CA THR A 137 -0.61 10.59 -4.62
C THR A 137 -1.79 11.44 -5.07
N LEU A 138 -1.66 12.15 -6.18
CA LEU A 138 -2.72 12.89 -6.84
C LEU A 138 -2.90 12.29 -8.24
N ILE A 139 -4.14 11.90 -8.53
CA ILE A 139 -4.55 11.35 -9.83
C ILE A 139 -5.68 12.18 -10.42
N ARG A 140 -5.90 12.06 -11.73
CA ARG A 140 -7.12 12.60 -12.35
C ARG A 140 -8.30 11.74 -11.93
N GLN A 141 -9.43 12.37 -11.63
CA GLN A 141 -10.63 11.63 -11.20
C GLN A 141 -11.25 10.82 -12.35
N ASP A 142 -11.01 11.20 -13.60
CA ASP A 142 -11.42 10.46 -14.79
C ASP A 142 -10.57 9.20 -15.07
N GLY A 143 -9.56 8.93 -14.24
CA GLY A 143 -8.66 7.78 -14.37
C GLY A 143 -7.61 7.92 -15.46
N ALA A 144 -7.58 9.03 -16.21
CA ALA A 144 -6.54 9.24 -17.22
C ALA A 144 -5.19 9.56 -16.56
N PRO A 145 -4.07 9.08 -17.13
CA PRO A 145 -2.74 9.44 -16.64
C PRO A 145 -2.36 10.87 -17.02
N PHE A 146 -1.53 11.51 -16.19
CA PHE A 146 -0.83 12.74 -16.54
C PHE A 146 0.29 12.45 -17.54
N LEU A 147 -0.02 12.51 -18.83
CA LEU A 147 0.97 12.28 -19.90
C LEU A 147 1.55 13.60 -20.42
N PRO A 148 2.88 13.81 -20.39
CA PRO A 148 3.51 15.03 -20.89
C PRO A 148 3.10 15.43 -22.30
N VAL A 149 2.87 14.46 -23.18
CA VAL A 149 2.48 14.67 -24.58
C VAL A 149 1.06 15.23 -24.74
N ASN A 150 0.16 15.02 -23.78
CA ASN A 150 -1.25 15.35 -23.90
C ASN A 150 -1.76 16.35 -22.85
N LEU A 151 -0.85 16.99 -22.09
CA LEU A 151 -1.22 17.81 -20.93
C LEU A 151 -2.22 18.94 -21.23
N ASP A 152 -2.17 19.49 -22.44
CA ASP A 152 -2.96 20.68 -22.80
C ASP A 152 -4.08 20.41 -23.82
N HIS A 153 -4.41 19.13 -24.05
CA HIS A 153 -5.48 18.75 -24.97
C HIS A 153 -6.88 18.93 -24.40
N GLU A 154 -7.06 18.65 -23.10
CA GLU A 154 -8.37 18.71 -22.44
C GLU A 154 -8.23 19.32 -21.03
N PRO A 155 -9.16 20.20 -20.63
CA PRO A 155 -9.22 20.68 -19.25
C PRO A 155 -9.49 19.54 -18.27
N ILE A 156 -8.87 19.62 -17.10
CA ILE A 156 -9.08 18.65 -16.03
C ILE A 156 -10.22 19.14 -15.16
N SER A 157 -11.30 18.38 -15.10
CA SER A 157 -12.48 18.72 -14.30
C SER A 157 -12.28 18.47 -12.81
N ALA A 158 -11.52 17.44 -12.45
CA ALA A 158 -11.30 17.07 -11.06
C ALA A 158 -10.05 16.21 -10.87
N VAL A 159 -9.50 16.26 -9.67
CA VAL A 159 -8.41 15.40 -9.20
C VAL A 159 -8.74 14.81 -7.85
N THR A 160 -8.14 13.66 -7.56
CA THR A 160 -8.26 12.98 -6.27
C THR A 160 -6.89 12.84 -5.65
N LEU A 161 -6.74 13.31 -4.41
CA LEU A 161 -5.58 13.05 -3.57
C LEU A 161 -5.85 11.78 -2.75
N LEU A 162 -4.91 10.84 -2.76
CA LEU A 162 -5.04 9.50 -2.19
C LEU A 162 -3.93 9.26 -1.16
N LEU A 163 -4.33 8.83 0.03
CA LEU A 163 -3.46 8.43 1.13
C LEU A 163 -3.65 6.94 1.44
N GLU A 164 -2.63 6.13 1.19
CA GLU A 164 -2.58 4.73 1.61
C GLU A 164 -2.13 4.63 3.07
N VAL A 165 -3.10 4.49 3.98
CA VAL A 165 -2.94 4.71 5.44
C VAL A 165 -1.86 3.82 6.06
N VAL A 166 -1.82 2.55 5.67
CA VAL A 166 -0.90 1.55 6.26
C VAL A 166 0.55 1.73 5.78
N ARG A 167 0.75 2.37 4.62
CA ARG A 167 2.06 2.45 3.95
C ARG A 167 2.93 3.59 4.48
N VAL A 168 2.33 4.57 5.14
CA VAL A 168 3.02 5.78 5.58
C VAL A 168 3.22 5.83 7.08
N PRO A 169 4.32 6.45 7.56
CA PRO A 169 4.42 6.80 8.98
C PRO A 169 3.43 7.93 9.29
N ASP A 170 2.77 7.86 10.45
CA ASP A 170 1.86 8.90 10.96
C ASP A 170 0.82 9.42 9.93
N PRO A 171 -0.14 8.58 9.51
CA PRO A 171 -1.14 8.94 8.52
C PRO A 171 -2.03 10.11 8.93
N VAL A 172 -2.20 10.40 10.22
CA VAL A 172 -2.98 11.55 10.70
C VAL A 172 -2.30 12.87 10.31
N THR A 173 -0.98 12.96 10.50
CA THR A 173 -0.21 14.15 10.10
C THR A 173 -0.21 14.30 8.58
N ILE A 174 0.01 13.20 7.84
CA ILE A 174 0.03 13.24 6.38
C ILE A 174 -1.35 13.60 5.80
N PHE A 175 -2.45 13.14 6.42
CA PHE A 175 -3.80 13.55 6.03
C PHE A 175 -4.01 15.06 6.16
N LYS A 176 -3.50 15.69 7.23
CA LYS A 176 -3.58 17.15 7.42
C LYS A 176 -2.79 17.90 6.36
N GLU A 177 -1.58 17.42 6.05
CA GLU A 177 -0.77 17.98 4.96
C GLU A 177 -1.47 17.86 3.62
N MET A 178 -2.03 16.68 3.32
CA MET A 178 -2.78 16.39 2.10
C MET A 178 -4.01 17.30 1.96
N PHE A 179 -4.79 17.46 3.04
CA PHE A 179 -5.94 18.36 3.05
C PHE A 179 -5.52 19.83 2.82
N ALA A 180 -4.45 20.29 3.48
CA ALA A 180 -3.95 21.65 3.27
C ALA A 180 -3.47 21.89 1.82
N VAL A 181 -2.86 20.88 1.18
CA VAL A 181 -2.51 20.94 -0.25
C VAL A 181 -3.78 21.03 -1.10
N ALA A 182 -4.80 20.23 -0.82
CA ALA A 182 -6.08 20.27 -1.54
C ALA A 182 -6.75 21.65 -1.43
N GLU A 183 -6.75 22.26 -0.25
CA GLU A 183 -7.30 23.62 -0.04
C GLU A 183 -6.54 24.68 -0.84
N ARG A 184 -5.20 24.64 -0.84
CA ARG A 184 -4.40 25.57 -1.64
C ARG A 184 -4.60 25.37 -3.14
N LEU A 185 -4.68 24.11 -3.58
CA LEU A 185 -4.95 23.75 -4.97
C LEU A 185 -6.31 24.31 -5.42
N ALA A 186 -7.36 24.09 -4.63
CA ALA A 186 -8.70 24.60 -4.86
C ALA A 186 -8.70 26.15 -4.92
N LEU A 187 -7.98 26.81 -4.01
CA LEU A 187 -7.87 28.27 -4.01
C LEU A 187 -7.18 28.82 -5.28
N VAL A 188 -6.05 28.24 -5.68
CA VAL A 188 -5.21 28.76 -6.79
C VAL A 188 -5.80 28.42 -8.17
N LEU A 189 -6.48 27.28 -8.29
CA LEU A 189 -7.05 26.80 -9.55
C LEU A 189 -8.58 26.94 -9.60
N GLU A 190 -9.16 27.72 -8.69
CA GLU A 190 -10.59 28.04 -8.66
C GLU A 190 -11.49 26.79 -8.64
N GLY A 191 -11.18 25.88 -7.72
CA GLY A 191 -11.95 24.68 -7.43
C GLY A 191 -12.49 24.64 -6.00
N GLU A 192 -13.09 23.50 -5.66
CA GLU A 192 -13.67 23.21 -4.35
C GLU A 192 -13.21 21.84 -3.86
N VAL A 193 -12.88 21.77 -2.56
CA VAL A 193 -12.55 20.51 -1.90
C VAL A 193 -13.83 19.82 -1.48
N VAL A 194 -14.08 18.62 -1.98
CA VAL A 194 -15.32 17.86 -1.79
C VAL A 194 -15.05 16.42 -1.37
N ASP A 195 -16.05 15.80 -0.75
CA ASP A 195 -16.06 14.36 -0.48
C ASP A 195 -16.53 13.54 -1.70
N ASP A 196 -16.70 12.23 -1.51
CA ASP A 196 -17.13 11.31 -2.58
C ASP A 196 -18.57 11.55 -3.05
N GLN A 197 -19.38 12.26 -2.27
CA GLN A 197 -20.74 12.65 -2.63
C GLN A 197 -20.78 14.03 -3.32
N GLY A 198 -19.62 14.68 -3.46
CA GLY A 198 -19.51 16.04 -4.00
C GLY A 198 -19.89 17.12 -3.00
N GLU A 199 -20.10 16.79 -1.72
CA GLU A 199 -20.34 17.77 -0.68
C GLU A 199 -19.02 18.39 -0.22
N ARG A 200 -19.03 19.70 0.08
CA ARG A 200 -17.83 20.39 0.53
C ARG A 200 -17.26 19.74 1.78
N LEU A 201 -15.98 19.36 1.73
CA LEU A 201 -15.28 18.77 2.86
C LEU A 201 -14.93 19.88 3.87
N GLY A 202 -15.58 19.85 5.03
CA GLY A 202 -15.41 20.81 6.11
C GLY A 202 -14.71 20.23 7.35
N VAL A 203 -14.39 21.12 8.30
CA VAL A 203 -13.63 20.83 9.53
C VAL A 203 -14.18 19.62 10.31
N ARG A 204 -15.51 19.46 10.36
CA ARG A 204 -16.14 18.32 11.04
C ARG A 204 -15.81 16.98 10.39
N GLN A 205 -15.89 16.89 9.05
CA GLN A 205 -15.53 15.66 8.34
C GLN A 205 -14.03 15.36 8.51
N CYS A 206 -13.16 16.37 8.41
CA CYS A 206 -11.72 16.21 8.67
C CYS A 206 -11.45 15.65 10.06
N THR A 207 -12.11 16.19 11.09
CA THR A 207 -11.96 15.71 12.48
C THR A 207 -12.42 14.25 12.63
N THR A 208 -13.46 13.84 11.91
CA THR A 208 -13.94 12.45 11.89
C THR A 208 -12.92 11.52 11.23
N ILE A 209 -12.37 11.91 10.08
CA ILE A 209 -11.34 11.15 9.37
C ILE A 209 -10.09 10.99 10.26
N GLU A 210 -9.62 12.06 10.91
CA GLU A 210 -8.48 11.99 11.83
C GLU A 210 -8.68 10.97 12.96
N LYS A 211 -9.89 10.89 13.54
CA LYS A 211 -10.22 9.91 14.58
C LYS A 211 -10.22 8.48 14.05
N GLN A 212 -10.75 8.27 12.84
CA GLN A 212 -10.75 6.97 12.19
C GLN A 212 -9.31 6.51 11.91
N LEU A 213 -8.46 7.40 11.39
CA LEU A 213 -7.04 7.12 11.16
C LEU A 213 -6.32 6.75 12.46
N ALA A 214 -6.55 7.48 13.56
CA ALA A 214 -5.98 7.17 14.86
C ALA A 214 -6.43 5.79 15.39
N GLN A 215 -7.70 5.41 15.14
CA GLN A 215 -8.20 4.08 15.50
C GLN A 215 -7.50 2.97 14.70
N VAL A 216 -7.33 3.16 13.39
CA VAL A 216 -6.63 2.20 12.51
C VAL A 216 -5.17 2.03 12.95
N MET A 217 -4.49 3.13 13.26
CA MET A 217 -3.12 3.09 13.82
C MET A 217 -3.07 2.27 15.11
N GLY A 218 -4.02 2.48 16.03
CA GLY A 218 -4.10 1.70 17.27
C GLY A 218 -4.29 0.21 17.01
N THR A 219 -5.17 -0.17 16.08
CA THR A 219 -5.37 -1.57 15.68
C THR A 219 -4.09 -2.20 15.14
N LEU A 220 -3.38 -1.51 14.25
CA LEU A 220 -2.11 -1.94 13.68
C LEU A 220 -0.99 -2.11 14.73
N GLU A 221 -0.89 -1.16 15.67
CA GLU A 221 0.06 -1.22 16.79
C GLU A 221 -0.19 -2.43 17.69
N THR A 222 -1.45 -2.74 18.01
CA THR A 222 -1.77 -3.94 18.83
C THR A 222 -1.39 -5.26 18.17
N GLN A 223 -1.24 -5.29 16.85
CA GLN A 223 -0.75 -6.44 16.09
C GLN A 223 0.76 -6.41 15.85
N GLY A 224 1.48 -5.39 16.35
CA GLY A 224 2.91 -5.23 16.13
C GLY A 224 3.29 -4.86 14.69
N ILE A 225 2.35 -4.26 13.93
CA ILE A 225 2.55 -3.85 12.54
C ILE A 225 2.35 -2.33 12.45
N PRO A 226 3.25 -1.50 13.03
CA PRO A 226 3.08 -0.05 13.00
C PRO A 226 2.99 0.49 11.56
N CYS A 227 2.17 1.53 11.34
CA CYS A 227 2.02 2.15 10.02
C CYS A 227 3.38 2.58 9.45
N GLY A 228 3.61 2.35 8.16
CA GLY A 228 4.86 2.67 7.50
C GLY A 228 6.05 1.80 7.90
N SER A 229 5.88 0.79 8.75
CA SER A 229 6.93 -0.21 8.99
C SER A 229 7.25 -1.01 7.72
N THR A 230 8.45 -1.59 7.67
CA THR A 230 8.81 -2.50 6.57
C THR A 230 7.83 -3.65 6.44
N LEU A 231 7.28 -4.12 7.56
CA LEU A 231 6.28 -5.18 7.59
C LEU A 231 4.96 -4.71 6.97
N ALA A 232 4.43 -3.56 7.40
CA ALA A 232 3.22 -2.97 6.84
C ALA A 232 3.35 -2.75 5.32
N ARG A 233 4.46 -2.14 4.87
CA ARG A 233 4.67 -1.89 3.43
C ARG A 233 4.75 -3.16 2.60
N ARG A 234 5.27 -4.27 3.15
CA ARG A 234 5.35 -5.56 2.45
C ARG A 234 4.02 -6.32 2.48
N PHE A 235 3.28 -6.22 3.57
CA PHE A 235 2.00 -6.91 3.72
C PHE A 235 0.94 -6.34 2.78
N PHE A 236 1.00 -5.03 2.52
CA PHE A 236 0.00 -4.30 1.74
C PHE A 236 0.53 -3.82 0.37
N SER A 237 1.64 -4.38 -0.14
CA SER A 237 2.16 -4.16 -1.51
C SER A 237 1.66 -5.17 -2.53
#